data_AF-A0A2R6JCF0-F1
#
_entry.id   AF-A0A2R6JCF0-F1
#
_cell.length_a   1.000
_cell.length_b   1.000
_cell.length_c   1.000
_cell.angle_alpha   90.00
_cell.angle_beta   90.00
_cell.angle_gamma   90.00
#
_symmetry.space_group_name_H-M   'P 1'
#
loop_
_entity.id
_entity.type
_entity.pdbx_description
1 polymer ?
#
loop_
_entity_poly.entity_id
_entity_poly.type
_entity_poly.pdbx_seq_one_letter_code
_entity_poly.pdbx_strand_id
1 'polypeptide(L)'
;MTQWVENPQGGRERGLRGLARAWVEVLIRPRRFFRAGVAPGDQAPGLTFAVAVAAAFVGGRLLLAPSSLAGYEQIAAATGSVYLSAVVVVGVACFLVAPLTLHLAAAAGTVALVAVVDDRAGVSETVQVLAYAAAPGLFAAVPVPAVRAAAATYGALLAAVGFAVVHETSPPRAALAAAVPAVFVFGFAFGGVAAAETVVAALRGNGPAV
;
A
#
# COMPACT_ATOMS: atom_id res chain seq x y z
N MET A 1 -18.23 -22.88 3.49
CA MET A 1 -18.81 -21.96 4.48
C MET A 1 -18.15 -20.60 4.30
N THR A 2 -18.91 -19.54 4.02
CA THR A 2 -18.39 -18.17 4.11
C THR A 2 -18.47 -17.75 5.58
N GLN A 3 -17.31 -17.51 6.21
CA GLN A 3 -17.28 -17.09 7.60
C GLN A 3 -17.63 -15.59 7.65
N TRP A 4 -18.91 -15.28 7.84
CA TRP A 4 -19.36 -13.90 8.00
C TRP A 4 -18.97 -13.40 9.39
N VAL A 5 -18.11 -12.39 9.44
CA VAL A 5 -17.70 -11.76 10.70
C VAL A 5 -18.70 -10.66 11.05
N GLU A 6 -19.60 -10.95 11.99
CA GLU A 6 -20.75 -10.08 12.31
C GLU A 6 -20.36 -8.83 13.10
N ASN A 7 -19.31 -8.88 13.93
CA ASN A 7 -18.89 -7.76 14.80
C ASN A 7 -17.37 -7.53 14.77
N PRO A 8 -16.81 -6.98 13.68
CA PRO A 8 -15.39 -6.68 13.63
C PRO A 8 -15.04 -5.47 14.53
N GLN A 9 -14.04 -5.63 15.40
CA GLN A 9 -13.57 -4.61 16.34
C GLN A 9 -12.10 -4.25 16.08
N GLY A 10 -11.68 -3.06 16.55
CA GLY A 10 -10.29 -2.61 16.41
C GLY A 10 -9.94 -2.31 14.94
N GLY A 11 -8.85 -2.87 14.43
CA GLY A 11 -8.40 -2.64 13.05
C GLY A 11 -9.33 -3.16 11.93
N ARG A 12 -10.35 -3.93 12.30
CA ARG A 12 -11.36 -4.49 11.38
C ARG A 12 -12.68 -3.73 11.40
N GLU A 13 -12.82 -2.77 12.32
CA GLU A 13 -14.01 -1.93 12.43
C GLU A 13 -14.30 -1.27 11.08
N ARG A 14 -15.58 -1.31 10.66
CA ARG A 14 -16.00 -0.83 9.34
C ARG A 14 -16.37 0.65 9.38
N GLY A 15 -16.39 1.29 8.21
CA GLY A 15 -16.74 2.69 8.05
C GLY A 15 -15.58 3.65 8.32
N LEU A 16 -15.84 4.95 8.19
CA LEU A 16 -14.81 6.00 8.20
C LEU A 16 -14.00 6.05 9.51
N ARG A 17 -14.67 5.86 10.65
CA ARG A 17 -14.00 5.83 11.97
C ARG A 17 -13.05 4.64 12.09
N GLY A 18 -13.49 3.46 11.64
CA GLY A 18 -12.67 2.25 11.62
C GLY A 18 -11.45 2.41 10.72
N LEU A 19 -11.61 2.97 9.53
CA LEU A 19 -10.49 3.28 8.61
C LEU A 19 -9.48 4.23 9.25
N ALA A 20 -9.94 5.36 9.83
CA ALA A 20 -9.06 6.33 10.47
C ALA A 20 -8.31 5.72 11.67
N ARG A 21 -9.01 4.94 12.49
CA ARG A 21 -8.41 4.23 13.62
C ARG A 21 -7.38 3.22 13.17
N ALA A 22 -7.70 2.41 12.16
CA ALA A 22 -6.78 1.43 11.60
C ALA A 22 -5.53 2.10 11.04
N TRP A 23 -5.71 3.25 10.35
CA TRP A 23 -4.61 4.02 9.80
C TRP A 23 -3.67 4.55 10.87
N VAL A 24 -4.20 5.15 11.94
CA VAL A 24 -3.37 5.61 13.07
C VAL A 24 -2.68 4.43 13.77
N GLU A 25 -3.41 3.34 14.02
CA GLU A 25 -2.89 2.21 14.79
C GLU A 25 -1.82 1.41 14.05
N VAL A 26 -1.97 1.21 12.72
CA VAL A 26 -0.95 0.51 11.93
C VAL A 26 0.35 1.31 11.84
N LEU A 27 0.27 2.64 11.79
CA LEU A 27 1.46 3.49 11.82
C LEU A 27 2.11 3.44 13.22
N ILE A 28 1.36 3.72 14.28
CA ILE A 28 1.97 3.95 15.59
C ILE A 28 2.27 2.63 16.34
N ARG A 29 1.44 1.60 16.16
CA ARG A 29 1.53 0.32 16.91
C ARG A 29 1.39 -0.90 15.98
N PRO A 30 2.22 -1.04 14.93
CA PRO A 30 2.03 -2.03 13.86
C PRO A 30 1.94 -3.47 14.35
N ARG A 31 2.79 -3.89 15.30
CA ARG A 31 2.77 -5.28 15.82
C ARG A 31 1.46 -5.61 16.53
N ARG A 32 0.93 -4.65 17.31
CA ARG A 32 -0.38 -4.80 17.97
C ARG A 32 -1.49 -4.84 16.93
N PHE A 33 -1.42 -3.94 15.95
CA PHE A 33 -2.39 -3.86 14.88
C PHE A 33 -2.46 -5.18 14.10
N PHE A 34 -1.35 -5.67 13.53
CA PHE A 34 -1.35 -6.86 12.69
C PHE A 34 -1.81 -8.13 13.42
N ARG A 35 -1.55 -8.23 14.73
CA ARG A 35 -2.02 -9.36 15.53
C ARG A 35 -3.54 -9.40 15.71
N ALA A 36 -4.20 -8.24 15.74
CA ALA A 36 -5.64 -8.13 16.02
C ALA A 36 -6.48 -7.78 14.79
N GLY A 37 -5.86 -7.12 13.82
CA GLY A 37 -6.49 -6.52 12.64
C GLY A 37 -6.54 -7.45 11.43
N VAL A 38 -5.79 -8.55 11.44
CA VAL A 38 -5.79 -9.55 10.36
C VAL A 38 -6.53 -10.79 10.80
N ALA A 39 -7.45 -11.27 9.96
CA ALA A 39 -8.21 -12.48 10.22
C ALA A 39 -8.34 -13.35 8.95
N PRO A 40 -8.27 -14.69 9.05
CA PRO A 40 -8.47 -15.57 7.90
C PRO A 40 -9.83 -15.33 7.24
N GLY A 41 -9.85 -15.23 5.91
CA GLY A 41 -11.07 -15.09 5.12
C GLY A 41 -11.77 -13.73 5.12
N ASP A 42 -11.34 -12.75 5.95
CA ASP A 42 -11.97 -11.42 6.05
C ASP A 42 -11.15 -10.33 5.32
N GLN A 43 -11.02 -10.44 4.00
CA GLN A 43 -10.22 -9.49 3.21
C GLN A 43 -10.87 -8.11 3.01
N ALA A 44 -12.19 -8.01 3.18
CA ALA A 44 -12.95 -6.81 2.81
C ALA A 44 -12.50 -5.51 3.55
N PRO A 45 -12.22 -5.54 4.87
CA PRO A 45 -11.67 -4.38 5.58
C PRO A 45 -10.31 -3.95 5.02
N GLY A 46 -9.40 -4.91 4.77
CA GLY A 46 -8.09 -4.65 4.19
C GLY A 46 -8.20 -4.03 2.79
N LEU A 47 -8.99 -4.64 1.89
CA LEU A 47 -9.18 -4.12 0.54
C LEU A 47 -9.76 -2.69 0.56
N THR A 48 -10.75 -2.44 1.41
CA THR A 48 -11.35 -1.10 1.54
C THR A 48 -10.31 -0.08 2.04
N PHE A 49 -9.46 -0.47 2.99
CA PHE A 49 -8.37 0.35 3.48
C PHE A 49 -7.36 0.68 2.37
N ALA A 50 -6.90 -0.32 1.61
CA ALA A 50 -5.97 -0.12 0.51
C ALA A 50 -6.55 0.81 -0.58
N VAL A 51 -7.82 0.64 -0.92
CA VAL A 51 -8.53 1.50 -1.89
C VAL A 51 -8.65 2.92 -1.36
N ALA A 52 -8.95 3.12 -0.07
CA ALA A 52 -9.00 4.45 0.53
C ALA A 52 -7.63 5.15 0.50
N VAL A 53 -6.55 4.43 0.80
CA VAL A 53 -5.17 4.95 0.67
C VAL A 53 -4.84 5.30 -0.79
N ALA A 54 -5.19 4.42 -1.74
CA ALA A 54 -4.97 4.67 -3.16
C ALA A 54 -5.74 5.91 -3.67
N ALA A 55 -7.00 6.06 -3.24
CA ALA A 55 -7.82 7.24 -3.54
C ALA A 55 -7.17 8.52 -3.00
N ALA A 56 -6.69 8.49 -1.74
CA ALA A 56 -6.01 9.63 -1.13
C ALA A 56 -4.69 9.96 -1.85
N PHE A 57 -3.91 8.93 -2.22
CA PHE A 57 -2.67 9.09 -2.97
C PHE A 57 -2.91 9.72 -4.35
N VAL A 58 -3.80 9.13 -5.15
CA VAL A 58 -4.11 9.60 -6.51
C VAL A 58 -4.77 10.97 -6.47
N GLY A 59 -5.73 11.18 -5.57
CA GLY A 59 -6.38 12.48 -5.37
C GLY A 59 -5.37 13.57 -4.99
N GLY A 60 -4.44 13.28 -4.07
CA GLY A 60 -3.37 14.21 -3.71
C GLY A 60 -2.45 14.51 -4.90
N ARG A 61 -2.12 13.53 -5.74
CA ARG A 61 -1.32 13.75 -6.95
C ARG A 61 -2.06 14.58 -7.99
N LEU A 62 -3.36 14.36 -8.19
CA LEU A 62 -4.19 15.19 -9.06
C LEU A 62 -4.21 16.65 -8.61
N LEU A 63 -4.23 16.90 -7.29
CA LEU A 63 -4.23 18.25 -6.73
C LEU A 63 -2.85 18.94 -6.81
N LEU A 64 -1.77 18.20 -6.57
CA LEU A 64 -0.44 18.78 -6.38
C LEU A 64 0.48 18.69 -7.59
N ALA A 65 0.32 17.67 -8.43
CA ALA A 65 1.21 17.38 -9.55
C ALA A 65 0.55 16.42 -10.57
N PRO A 66 -0.55 16.79 -11.24
CA PRO A 66 -1.35 15.86 -12.04
C PRO A 66 -0.58 15.22 -13.21
N SER A 67 0.34 15.96 -13.84
CA SER A 67 1.21 15.48 -14.94
C SER A 67 2.13 14.31 -14.56
N SER A 68 2.28 14.07 -13.26
CA SER A 68 3.09 12.97 -12.76
C SER A 68 2.36 11.62 -12.67
N LEU A 69 1.05 11.61 -12.92
CA LEU A 69 0.26 10.39 -13.02
C LEU A 69 0.34 9.87 -14.46
N ALA A 70 0.76 8.61 -14.60
CA ALA A 70 0.88 7.98 -15.91
C ALA A 70 -0.47 8.00 -16.64
N GLY A 71 -0.46 8.42 -17.91
CA GLY A 71 -1.66 8.49 -18.74
C GLY A 71 -2.56 9.71 -18.51
N TYR A 72 -2.26 10.57 -17.52
CA TYR A 72 -3.14 11.69 -17.18
C TYR A 72 -3.35 12.66 -18.35
N GLU A 73 -2.29 13.04 -19.07
CA GLU A 73 -2.39 13.98 -20.18
C GLU A 73 -3.27 13.45 -21.33
N GLN A 74 -3.17 12.15 -21.62
CA GLN A 74 -3.98 11.48 -22.63
C GLN A 74 -5.46 11.44 -22.20
N ILE A 75 -5.73 11.17 -20.92
CA ILE A 75 -7.10 11.18 -20.37
C ILE A 75 -7.65 12.61 -20.37
N ALA A 76 -6.84 13.61 -20.02
CA ALA A 76 -7.22 15.01 -20.05
C ALA A 76 -7.58 15.49 -21.46
N ALA A 77 -6.76 15.13 -22.45
CA ALA A 77 -7.04 15.42 -23.85
C ALA A 77 -8.30 14.72 -24.35
N ALA A 78 -8.51 13.45 -24.01
CA ALA A 78 -9.65 12.66 -24.46
C ALA A 78 -10.99 13.12 -23.85
N THR A 79 -10.97 13.54 -22.58
CA THR A 79 -12.19 13.96 -21.88
C THR A 79 -12.51 15.43 -22.07
N GLY A 80 -11.53 16.27 -22.38
CA GLY A 80 -11.69 17.73 -22.47
C GLY A 80 -12.13 18.40 -21.16
N SER A 81 -12.07 17.68 -20.03
CA SER A 81 -12.59 18.14 -18.74
C SER A 81 -11.73 17.63 -17.59
N VAL A 82 -11.23 18.56 -16.76
CA VAL A 82 -10.43 18.23 -15.57
C VAL A 82 -11.22 17.42 -14.55
N TYR A 83 -12.52 17.67 -14.42
CA TYR A 83 -13.38 16.94 -13.48
C TYR A 83 -13.63 15.51 -13.96
N LEU A 84 -13.94 15.33 -15.26
CA LEU A 84 -14.15 14.01 -15.83
C LEU A 84 -12.85 13.20 -15.82
N SER A 85 -11.71 13.84 -16.11
CA SER A 85 -10.38 13.22 -15.98
C SER A 85 -10.12 12.72 -14.57
N ALA A 86 -10.39 13.53 -13.55
CA ALA A 86 -10.22 13.15 -12.15
C ALA A 86 -11.09 11.94 -11.79
N VAL A 87 -12.37 11.93 -12.21
CA VAL A 87 -13.27 10.78 -12.01
C VAL A 87 -12.73 9.52 -12.66
N VAL A 88 -12.28 9.59 -13.91
CA VAL A 88 -11.71 8.44 -14.64
C VAL A 88 -10.44 7.94 -13.94
N VAL A 89 -9.51 8.83 -13.62
CA VAL A 89 -8.21 8.46 -13.02
C VAL A 89 -8.40 7.86 -11.63
N VAL A 90 -9.22 8.48 -10.77
CA VAL A 90 -9.53 7.93 -9.45
C VAL A 90 -10.31 6.62 -9.56
N GLY A 91 -11.28 6.53 -10.48
CA GLY A 91 -12.04 5.31 -10.72
C GLY A 91 -11.16 4.14 -11.15
N VAL A 92 -10.29 4.35 -12.14
CA VAL A 92 -9.31 3.34 -12.59
C VAL A 92 -8.37 2.96 -11.45
N ALA A 93 -7.88 3.94 -10.68
CA ALA A 93 -7.02 3.66 -9.53
C ALA A 93 -7.72 2.78 -8.49
N CYS A 94 -8.94 3.12 -8.10
CA CYS A 94 -9.68 2.46 -7.02
C CYS A 94 -10.25 1.08 -7.40
N PHE A 95 -10.76 0.93 -8.62
CA PHE A 95 -11.49 -0.26 -9.03
C PHE A 95 -10.67 -1.24 -9.86
N LEU A 96 -9.54 -0.81 -10.42
CA LEU A 96 -8.68 -1.67 -11.25
C LEU A 96 -7.27 -1.75 -10.67
N VAL A 97 -6.54 -0.63 -10.62
CA VAL A 97 -5.10 -0.64 -10.31
C VAL A 97 -4.85 -1.10 -8.88
N ALA A 98 -5.48 -0.48 -7.88
CA ALA A 98 -5.22 -0.82 -6.48
C ALA A 98 -5.60 -2.29 -6.14
N PRO A 99 -6.79 -2.82 -6.52
CA PRO A 99 -7.11 -4.22 -6.31
C PRO A 99 -6.14 -5.16 -7.03
N LEU A 100 -5.81 -4.89 -8.31
CA LEU A 100 -4.91 -5.73 -9.08
C LEU A 100 -3.50 -5.76 -8.48
N THR A 101 -2.94 -4.58 -8.19
CA THR A 101 -1.63 -4.45 -7.55
C THR A 101 -1.59 -5.19 -6.21
N LEU A 102 -2.62 -5.02 -5.38
CA LEU A 102 -2.70 -5.67 -4.07
C LEU A 102 -2.72 -7.20 -4.19
N HIS A 103 -3.56 -7.75 -5.06
CA HIS A 103 -3.70 -9.20 -5.21
C HIS A 103 -2.46 -9.83 -5.87
N LEU A 104 -1.87 -9.18 -6.87
CA LEU A 104 -0.61 -9.64 -7.46
C LEU A 104 0.54 -9.63 -6.44
N ALA A 105 0.66 -8.56 -5.66
CA ALA A 105 1.65 -8.47 -4.60
C ALA A 105 1.43 -9.55 -3.52
N ALA A 106 0.18 -9.79 -3.12
CA ALA A 106 -0.16 -10.81 -2.15
C ALA A 106 0.09 -12.22 -2.67
N ALA A 107 -0.19 -12.50 -3.94
CA ALA A 107 0.14 -13.76 -4.58
C ALA A 107 1.65 -14.00 -4.59
N ALA A 108 2.44 -13.00 -5.01
CA ALA A 108 3.91 -13.09 -5.00
C ALA A 108 4.46 -13.31 -3.58
N GLY A 109 3.95 -12.57 -2.60
CA GLY A 109 4.35 -12.74 -1.20
C GLY A 109 3.99 -14.11 -0.64
N THR A 110 2.81 -14.63 -1.01
CA THR A 110 2.38 -15.97 -0.61
C THR A 110 3.27 -17.05 -1.21
N VAL A 111 3.65 -16.93 -2.49
CA VAL A 111 4.62 -17.84 -3.13
C VAL A 111 5.99 -17.76 -2.45
N ALA A 112 6.45 -16.56 -2.11
CA ALA A 112 7.71 -16.39 -1.40
C ALA A 112 7.67 -17.02 0.01
N LEU A 113 6.53 -16.93 0.71
CA LEU A 113 6.34 -17.58 2.02
C LEU A 113 6.48 -19.11 1.95
N VAL A 114 6.01 -19.76 0.87
CA VAL A 114 6.17 -21.22 0.69
C VAL A 114 7.64 -21.66 0.80
N ALA A 115 8.58 -20.80 0.40
CA ALA A 115 10.01 -21.13 0.43
C ALA A 115 10.66 -20.92 1.81
N VAL A 116 10.01 -20.21 2.75
CA VAL A 116 10.66 -19.77 4.00
C VAL A 116 9.90 -20.14 5.28
N VAL A 117 8.66 -20.65 5.18
CA VAL A 117 7.86 -21.13 6.31
C VAL A 117 7.15 -22.44 5.99
N ASP A 118 6.95 -23.28 7.01
CA ASP A 118 6.23 -24.56 6.88
C ASP A 118 4.71 -24.36 6.80
N ASP A 119 4.17 -23.43 7.61
CA ASP A 119 2.79 -22.97 7.54
C ASP A 119 2.77 -21.47 7.22
N ARG A 120 2.21 -21.14 6.06
CA ARG A 120 2.15 -19.78 5.53
C ARG A 120 0.83 -19.07 5.79
N ALA A 121 -0.11 -19.68 6.52
CA ALA A 121 -1.49 -19.19 6.65
C ALA A 121 -2.19 -18.99 5.28
N GLY A 122 -3.34 -18.32 5.27
CA GLY A 122 -4.10 -18.07 4.04
C GLY A 122 -3.58 -16.90 3.20
N VAL A 123 -3.97 -16.88 1.91
CA VAL A 123 -3.72 -15.75 1.00
C VAL A 123 -4.42 -14.47 1.51
N SER A 124 -5.56 -14.61 2.18
CA SER A 124 -6.31 -13.50 2.76
C SER A 124 -5.53 -12.69 3.78
N GLU A 125 -4.68 -13.35 4.54
CA GLU A 125 -3.84 -12.76 5.55
C GLU A 125 -2.75 -11.93 4.88
N THR A 126 -2.10 -12.46 3.83
CA THR A 126 -1.10 -11.73 3.03
C THR A 126 -1.69 -10.49 2.37
N VAL A 127 -2.90 -10.60 1.79
CA VAL A 127 -3.65 -9.47 1.21
C VAL A 127 -3.87 -8.37 2.26
N GLN A 128 -4.34 -8.73 3.45
CA GLN A 128 -4.59 -7.76 4.53
C GLN A 128 -3.29 -7.11 5.01
N VAL A 129 -2.22 -7.89 5.16
CA VAL A 129 -0.92 -7.34 5.58
C VAL A 129 -0.44 -6.26 4.61
N LEU A 130 -0.45 -6.53 3.31
CA LEU A 130 -0.02 -5.57 2.30
C LEU A 130 -0.96 -4.37 2.21
N ALA A 131 -2.26 -4.60 2.36
CA ALA A 131 -3.25 -3.53 2.37
C ALA A 131 -3.02 -2.53 3.50
N TYR A 132 -2.80 -3.01 4.72
CA TYR A 132 -2.56 -2.14 5.86
C TYR A 132 -1.15 -1.54 5.85
N ALA A 133 -0.15 -2.28 5.34
CA ALA A 133 1.20 -1.75 5.14
C ALA A 133 1.23 -0.60 4.12
N ALA A 134 0.22 -0.46 3.26
CA ALA A 134 0.04 0.68 2.37
C ALA A 134 -0.21 2.01 3.10
N ALA A 135 -0.49 2.01 4.41
CA ALA A 135 -0.86 3.22 5.17
C ALA A 135 0.04 4.45 4.96
N PRO A 136 1.38 4.35 4.85
CA PRO A 136 2.23 5.52 4.56
C PRO A 136 2.05 6.08 3.14
N GLY A 137 1.46 5.31 2.22
CA GLY A 137 1.31 5.63 0.80
C GLY A 137 0.56 6.94 0.52
N LEU A 138 -0.29 7.44 1.42
CA LEU A 138 -0.88 8.77 1.24
C LEU A 138 0.18 9.88 1.24
N PHE A 139 1.27 9.72 1.99
CA PHE A 139 2.35 10.71 2.06
C PHE A 139 3.16 10.73 0.77
N ALA A 140 3.15 9.65 -0.01
CA ALA A 140 3.78 9.60 -1.33
C ALA A 140 3.13 10.56 -2.34
N ALA A 141 1.93 11.07 -2.05
CA ALA A 141 1.24 12.09 -2.85
C ALA A 141 2.00 13.42 -2.85
N VAL A 142 2.69 13.72 -1.75
CA VAL A 142 3.50 14.94 -1.61
C VAL A 142 4.62 14.90 -2.65
N PRO A 143 4.76 15.94 -3.51
CA PRO A 143 5.74 15.95 -4.60
C PRO A 143 7.17 16.26 -4.12
N VAL A 144 7.55 15.76 -2.93
CA VAL A 144 8.89 15.88 -2.36
C VAL A 144 9.54 14.49 -2.35
N PRO A 145 10.63 14.27 -3.13
CA PRO A 145 11.26 12.95 -3.24
C PRO A 145 11.63 12.33 -1.89
N ALA A 146 12.15 13.11 -0.95
CA ALA A 146 12.50 12.63 0.39
C ALA A 146 11.28 12.11 1.16
N VAL A 147 10.13 12.79 1.09
CA VAL A 147 8.88 12.36 1.75
C VAL A 147 8.37 11.06 1.13
N ARG A 148 8.40 10.96 -0.21
CA ARG A 148 7.99 9.74 -0.92
C ARG A 148 8.90 8.56 -0.61
N ALA A 149 10.22 8.76 -0.61
CA ALA A 149 11.17 7.73 -0.27
C ALA A 149 10.95 7.23 1.17
N ALA A 150 10.79 8.15 2.13
CA ALA A 150 10.50 7.79 3.52
C ALA A 150 9.17 7.02 3.67
N ALA A 151 8.12 7.44 2.98
CA ALA A 151 6.83 6.75 2.97
C ALA A 151 6.96 5.33 2.40
N ALA A 152 7.67 5.16 1.27
CA ALA A 152 7.90 3.87 0.65
C ALA A 152 8.72 2.93 1.54
N THR A 153 9.82 3.43 2.13
CA THR A 153 10.63 2.66 3.08
C THR A 153 9.80 2.23 4.28
N TYR A 154 8.98 3.13 4.82
CA TYR A 154 8.15 2.81 5.97
C TYR A 154 7.07 1.77 5.63
N GLY A 155 6.43 1.87 4.46
CA GLY A 155 5.49 0.86 3.98
C GLY A 155 6.15 -0.51 3.83
N ALA A 156 7.37 -0.57 3.28
CA ALA A 156 8.15 -1.81 3.18
C ALA A 156 8.47 -2.42 4.56
N LEU A 157 8.84 -1.58 5.54
CA LEU A 157 9.06 -2.02 6.92
C LEU A 157 7.78 -2.56 7.56
N LEU A 158 6.64 -1.88 7.35
CA LEU A 158 5.34 -2.34 7.84
C LEU A 158 4.95 -3.69 7.22
N ALA A 159 5.23 -3.90 5.93
CA ALA A 159 5.00 -5.19 5.27
C ALA A 159 5.87 -6.29 5.92
N ALA A 160 7.17 -6.06 6.12
CA ALA A 160 8.03 -7.03 6.80
C ALA A 160 7.57 -7.32 8.24
N VAL A 161 7.14 -6.31 8.99
CA VAL A 161 6.57 -6.48 10.35
C VAL A 161 5.28 -7.28 10.31
N GLY A 162 4.38 -6.96 9.38
CA GLY A 162 3.12 -7.67 9.21
C GLY A 162 3.34 -9.13 8.83
N PHE A 163 4.28 -9.41 7.92
CA PHE A 163 4.64 -10.77 7.54
C PHE A 163 5.17 -11.57 8.75
N ALA A 164 6.07 -10.98 9.54
CA ALA A 164 6.61 -11.62 10.74
C ALA A 164 5.53 -11.93 11.79
N VAL A 165 4.56 -11.03 11.97
CA VAL A 165 3.51 -11.17 12.99
C VAL A 165 2.41 -12.13 12.56
N VAL A 166 1.96 -12.04 11.31
CA VAL A 166 0.78 -12.76 10.82
C VAL A 166 1.12 -14.17 10.36
N HIS A 167 2.31 -14.37 9.77
CA HIS A 167 2.78 -15.68 9.32
C HIS A 167 3.78 -16.29 10.32
N GLU A 168 3.81 -15.79 11.55
CA GLU A 168 4.56 -16.32 12.70
C GLU A 168 6.02 -16.71 12.37
N THR A 169 6.70 -15.87 11.59
CA THR A 169 8.04 -16.14 11.10
C THR A 169 9.08 -15.18 11.65
N SER A 170 10.36 -15.54 11.52
CA SER A 170 11.44 -14.70 11.99
C SER A 170 11.56 -13.42 11.14
N PRO A 171 12.01 -12.28 11.71
CA PRO A 171 12.14 -11.04 10.95
C PRO A 171 12.95 -11.14 9.65
N PRO A 172 14.08 -11.89 9.59
CA PRO A 172 14.81 -12.05 8.33
C PRO A 172 14.01 -12.80 7.26
N ARG A 173 13.29 -13.87 7.62
CA ARG A 173 12.44 -14.63 6.69
C ARG A 173 11.26 -13.80 6.22
N ALA A 174 10.65 -13.03 7.11
CA ALA A 174 9.59 -12.09 6.78
C ALA A 174 10.07 -11.02 5.79
N ALA A 175 11.25 -10.44 6.01
CA ALA A 175 11.84 -9.45 5.11
C ALA A 175 12.13 -10.05 3.73
N LEU A 176 12.66 -11.28 3.66
CA LEU A 176 12.88 -12.00 2.40
C LEU A 176 11.56 -12.24 1.65
N ALA A 177 10.53 -12.75 2.33
CA ALA A 177 9.22 -13.00 1.71
C ALA A 177 8.52 -11.71 1.26
N ALA A 178 8.69 -10.61 2.02
CA ALA A 178 8.11 -9.31 1.71
C ALA A 178 8.88 -8.54 0.62
N ALA A 179 10.10 -8.94 0.25
CA ALA A 179 10.97 -8.15 -0.63
C ALA A 179 10.33 -7.84 -1.99
N VAL A 180 9.87 -8.87 -2.71
CA VAL A 180 9.23 -8.69 -4.03
C VAL A 180 7.92 -7.88 -3.92
N PRO A 181 6.98 -8.23 -3.02
CA PRO A 181 5.79 -7.40 -2.79
C PRO A 181 6.12 -5.94 -2.44
N ALA A 182 7.13 -5.72 -1.60
CA ALA A 182 7.50 -4.38 -1.15
C ALA A 182 8.08 -3.52 -2.28
N VAL A 183 8.95 -4.09 -3.11
CA VAL A 183 9.47 -3.39 -4.30
C VAL A 183 8.33 -3.07 -5.27
N PHE A 184 7.42 -4.02 -5.49
CA PHE A 184 6.30 -3.81 -6.41
C PHE A 184 5.34 -2.72 -5.93
N VAL A 185 4.88 -2.80 -4.67
CA VAL A 185 3.91 -1.86 -4.12
C VAL A 185 4.55 -0.51 -3.76
N PHE A 186 5.57 -0.52 -2.92
CA PHE A 186 6.15 0.72 -2.39
C PHE A 186 7.19 1.33 -3.32
N GLY A 187 7.91 0.49 -4.05
CA GLY A 187 8.91 0.93 -5.02
C GLY A 187 8.29 1.47 -6.30
N PHE A 188 7.40 0.70 -6.94
CA PHE A 188 6.81 1.10 -8.23
C PHE A 188 5.45 1.76 -8.08
N ALA A 189 4.46 1.13 -7.43
CA ALA A 189 3.11 1.69 -7.40
C ALA A 189 3.02 3.05 -6.66
N PHE A 190 3.76 3.20 -5.56
CA PHE A 190 3.91 4.48 -4.86
C PHE A 190 5.14 5.31 -5.30
N GLY A 191 5.93 4.83 -6.27
CA GLY A 191 7.05 5.56 -6.85
C GLY A 191 8.26 5.75 -5.92
N GLY A 192 8.45 4.88 -4.92
CA GLY A 192 9.56 4.92 -3.98
C GLY A 192 10.95 4.77 -4.60
N VAL A 193 11.10 3.95 -5.65
CA VAL A 193 12.41 3.73 -6.30
C VAL A 193 12.91 5.02 -6.94
N ALA A 194 12.10 5.63 -7.82
CA ALA A 194 12.46 6.89 -8.48
C ALA A 194 12.72 8.03 -7.47
N ALA A 195 11.96 8.06 -6.36
CA ALA A 195 12.21 9.01 -5.29
C ALA A 195 13.55 8.77 -4.57
N ALA A 196 13.88 7.52 -4.26
CA ALA A 196 15.14 7.16 -3.64
C ALA A 196 16.34 7.50 -4.55
N GLU A 197 16.24 7.20 -5.85
CA GLU A 197 17.25 7.59 -6.85
C GLU A 197 17.48 9.10 -6.88
N THR A 198 16.39 9.88 -6.86
CA THR A 198 16.45 11.34 -6.82
C THR A 198 17.15 11.86 -5.56
N VAL A 199 16.84 11.29 -4.39
CA VAL A 199 17.49 11.65 -3.12
C VAL A 199 18.98 11.30 -3.16
N VAL A 200 19.34 10.10 -3.62
CA VAL A 200 20.73 9.67 -3.72
C VAL A 200 21.52 10.55 -4.69
N ALA A 201 20.94 10.93 -5.83
CA ALA A 201 21.57 11.84 -6.78
C ALA A 201 21.82 13.22 -6.17
N ALA A 202 20.84 13.77 -5.43
CA ALA A 202 20.97 15.04 -4.72
C ALA A 202 22.09 15.00 -3.66
N LEU A 203 22.16 13.93 -2.86
CA LEU A 203 23.20 13.75 -1.84
C LEU A 203 24.61 13.61 -2.44
N ARG A 204 24.72 13.13 -3.68
CA ARG A 204 25.99 13.02 -4.41
C ARG A 204 26.41 14.31 -5.13
N GLY A 205 25.62 15.39 -5.03
CA GLY A 205 25.87 16.64 -5.75
C GLY A 205 25.57 16.56 -7.26
N ASN A 206 24.91 15.49 -7.72
CA ASN A 206 24.55 15.25 -9.12
C ASN A 206 23.07 15.53 -9.42
N GLY A 207 22.33 16.13 -8.49
CA GLY A 207 20.89 16.38 -8.61
C GLY A 207 20.58 17.73 -9.28
N PRO A 208 19.42 17.88 -9.95
CA PRO A 208 18.94 19.19 -10.37
C PRO A 208 18.75 20.10 -9.14
N ALA A 209 19.03 21.39 -9.30
CA ALA A 209 18.73 22.39 -8.26
C ALA A 209 17.22 22.34 -7.94
N VAL A 210 16.89 22.14 -6.66
CA VAL A 210 15.51 22.05 -6.14
C VAL A 210 14.79 23.38 -6.30
#